data_AF-A0A9E2XBD3-F1
#
_entry.id   AF-A0A9E2XBD3-F1
#
_cell.length_a   1.000
_cell.length_b   1.000
_cell.length_c   1.000
_cell.angle_alpha   90.00
_cell.angle_beta   90.00
_cell.angle_gamma   90.00
#
_symmetry.space_group_name_H-M   'P 1'
#
loop_
_entity.id
_entity.type
_entity.pdbx_description
1 polymer ?
#
loop_
_entity_poly.entity_id
_entity_poly.type
_entity_poly.pdbx_seq_one_letter_code
_entity_poly.pdbx_strand_id
1 'polypeptide(L)'
;MTKKNPAHVAHCRCGAVEVGAWSEPIVVSACYCDDCQTAAQRLAASANGAPAASADGGTEFMLFRRDRIACTRGADRLQAMRLTAASKTRRMIAGCCAT
;
A
#
# COMPACT_ATOMS: atom_id res chain seq x y z
N MET A 1 11.37 15.06 21.47
CA MET A 1 10.55 15.07 20.24
C MET A 1 9.15 14.63 20.62
N THR A 2 8.20 15.54 20.72
CA THR A 2 6.78 15.20 20.94
C THR A 2 6.33 14.27 19.82
N LYS A 3 5.90 13.04 20.14
CA LYS A 3 5.29 12.12 19.19
C LYS A 3 4.04 12.80 18.63
N LYS A 4 4.16 13.46 17.48
CA LYS A 4 2.99 13.94 16.75
C LYS A 4 2.20 12.72 16.30
N ASN A 5 0.89 12.76 16.45
CA ASN A 5 0.02 11.77 15.81
C ASN A 5 0.24 11.82 14.28
N PRO A 6 0.10 10.69 13.59
CA PRO A 6 0.14 10.68 12.13
C PRO A 6 -0.99 11.55 11.57
N ALA A 7 -0.69 12.31 10.52
CA ALA A 7 -1.65 13.12 9.77
C ALA A 7 -2.55 12.25 8.88
N HIS A 8 -2.01 11.13 8.40
CA HIS A 8 -2.78 10.12 7.65
C HIS A 8 -2.54 8.74 8.25
N VAL A 9 -3.61 7.96 8.37
CA VAL A 9 -3.58 6.58 8.83
C VAL A 9 -4.31 5.71 7.82
N ALA A 10 -3.68 4.60 7.44
CA ALA A 10 -4.29 3.56 6.64
C ALA A 10 -4.20 2.23 7.38
N HIS A 11 -5.24 1.40 7.22
CA HIS A 11 -5.25 0.05 7.75
C HIS A 11 -5.43 -0.96 6.61
N CYS A 12 -4.89 -2.15 6.79
CA CYS A 12 -5.36 -3.26 5.97
C CYS A 12 -6.85 -3.52 6.27
N ARG A 13 -7.53 -4.23 5.36
CA ARG A 13 -8.98 -4.45 5.47
C ARG A 13 -9.44 -5.08 6.80
N CYS A 14 -8.64 -5.93 7.43
CA CYS A 14 -8.97 -6.53 8.73
C CYS A 14 -8.41 -5.77 9.94
N GLY A 15 -7.73 -4.63 9.74
CA GLY A 15 -7.19 -3.77 10.81
C GLY A 15 -5.90 -4.26 11.48
N ALA A 16 -5.40 -5.44 11.13
CA ALA A 16 -4.22 -6.05 11.72
C ALA A 16 -2.91 -5.32 11.40
N VAL A 17 -2.87 -4.61 10.27
CA VAL A 17 -1.74 -3.78 9.84
C VAL A 17 -2.19 -2.32 9.82
N GLU A 18 -1.31 -1.42 10.28
CA GLU A 18 -1.51 0.03 10.22
C GLU A 18 -0.25 0.72 9.69
N VAL A 19 -0.46 1.71 8.83
CA VAL A 19 0.57 2.61 8.33
C VAL A 19 0.19 4.04 8.69
N GLY A 20 1.12 4.75 9.29
CA GLY A 20 1.00 6.18 9.60
C GLY A 20 1.92 7.02 8.71
N ALA A 21 1.46 8.23 8.35
CA ALA A 21 2.27 9.26 7.70
C ALA A 21 2.25 10.57 8.50
N TRP A 22 3.39 11.26 8.58
CA TRP A 22 3.62 12.48 9.41
C TRP A 22 3.95 13.72 8.57
N SER A 23 3.49 13.75 7.33
CA SER A 23 3.56 14.91 6.44
C SER A 23 2.36 14.90 5.50
N GLU A 24 2.14 16.02 4.81
CA GLU A 24 1.30 16.01 3.60
C GLU A 24 1.91 15.09 2.52
N PRO A 25 1.06 14.50 1.66
CA PRO A 25 1.53 13.75 0.51
C PRO A 25 2.17 14.66 -0.55
N ILE A 26 3.18 14.14 -1.23
CA ILE A 26 3.80 14.78 -2.40
C ILE A 26 2.85 14.70 -3.60
N VAL A 27 2.13 13.58 -3.74
CA VAL A 27 1.16 13.33 -4.82
C VAL A 27 -0.02 12.57 -4.23
N VAL A 28 -1.23 12.93 -4.67
CA VAL A 28 -2.45 12.14 -4.52
C VAL A 28 -3.01 11.94 -5.92
N SER A 29 -3.01 10.71 -6.42
CA SER A 29 -3.40 10.43 -7.81
C SER A 29 -3.78 8.96 -8.01
N ALA A 30 -4.30 8.64 -9.20
CA ALA A 30 -4.50 7.28 -9.68
C ALA A 30 -3.44 6.94 -10.75
N CYS A 31 -2.81 5.77 -10.63
CA CYS A 31 -1.86 5.27 -11.62
C CYS A 31 -2.51 4.24 -12.54
N TYR A 32 -2.28 4.38 -13.84
CA TYR A 32 -2.78 3.49 -14.89
C TYR A 32 -1.67 2.75 -15.64
N CYS A 33 -0.44 2.75 -15.13
CA CYS A 33 0.62 2.00 -15.80
C CYS A 33 0.40 0.49 -15.64
N ASP A 34 0.92 -0.28 -16.59
CA ASP A 34 0.82 -1.75 -16.63
C ASP A 34 1.25 -2.39 -15.31
N ASP A 35 2.30 -1.85 -14.66
CA ASP A 35 2.79 -2.35 -13.38
C ASP A 35 1.74 -2.20 -12.26
N CYS A 36 1.07 -1.06 -12.17
CA CYS A 36 0.04 -0.83 -11.14
C CYS A 36 -1.20 -1.70 -11.41
N GLN A 37 -1.64 -1.76 -12.67
CA GLN A 37 -2.77 -2.59 -13.06
C GLN A 37 -2.50 -4.08 -12.85
N THR A 38 -1.32 -4.56 -13.23
CA THR A 38 -0.89 -5.96 -13.00
C THR A 38 -0.84 -6.27 -11.51
N ALA A 39 -0.31 -5.36 -10.68
CA ALA A 39 -0.27 -5.56 -9.23
C ALA A 39 -1.68 -5.64 -8.64
N ALA A 40 -2.59 -4.76 -9.05
CA ALA A 40 -3.96 -4.76 -8.58
C ALA A 40 -4.69 -6.06 -8.95
N GLN A 41 -4.51 -6.54 -10.18
CA GLN A 41 -5.07 -7.82 -10.64
C GLN A 41 -4.54 -9.00 -9.80
N ARG A 42 -3.22 -9.05 -9.54
CA ARG A 42 -2.61 -10.11 -8.71
C ARG A 42 -3.14 -10.11 -7.27
N LEU A 43 -3.34 -8.93 -6.68
CA LEU A 43 -3.91 -8.81 -5.34
C LEU A 43 -5.36 -9.27 -5.31
N ALA A 44 -6.16 -8.84 -6.29
CA ALA A 44 -7.56 -9.25 -6.41
C ALA A 44 -7.73 -10.76 -6.62
N ALA A 45 -6.80 -11.41 -7.34
CA ALA A 45 -6.82 -12.85 -7.59
C ALA A 45 -6.32 -13.71 -6.40
N SER A 46 -5.79 -13.10 -5.34
CA SER A 46 -5.32 -13.85 -4.17
C SER A 46 -6.50 -14.43 -3.36
N ALA A 47 -6.25 -15.49 -2.58
CA ALA A 47 -7.31 -16.19 -1.83
C ALA A 47 -8.14 -15.28 -0.91
N ASN A 48 -7.51 -14.23 -0.38
CA ASN A 48 -8.15 -13.21 0.42
C ASN A 48 -8.11 -11.86 -0.28
N GLY A 49 -8.14 -11.80 -1.62
CA GLY A 49 -8.03 -10.56 -2.38
C GLY A 49 -9.21 -9.60 -2.15
N ALA A 50 -9.00 -8.33 -2.45
CA ALA A 50 -10.06 -7.37 -2.73
C ALA A 50 -9.72 -6.67 -4.05
N PRO A 51 -10.70 -6.05 -4.72
CA PRO A 51 -10.41 -5.09 -5.78
C PRO A 51 -9.45 -4.01 -5.24
N ALA A 52 -8.24 -3.97 -5.80
CA ALA A 52 -7.23 -2.97 -5.46
C ALA A 52 -7.17 -1.83 -6.50
N ALA A 53 -7.88 -1.98 -7.61
CA ALA A 53 -8.07 -0.94 -8.62
C ALA A 53 -9.51 -0.42 -8.57
N SER A 54 -9.66 0.84 -8.94
CA SER A 54 -10.92 1.51 -9.24
C SER A 54 -11.59 0.92 -10.49
N ALA A 55 -12.87 1.24 -10.71
CA ALA A 55 -13.66 0.67 -11.80
C ALA A 55 -13.11 1.01 -13.21
N ASP A 56 -12.39 2.13 -13.33
CA ASP A 56 -11.67 2.55 -14.54
C ASP A 56 -10.31 1.86 -14.71
N GLY A 57 -9.92 0.99 -13.77
CA GLY A 57 -8.65 0.28 -13.78
C GLY A 57 -7.48 1.07 -13.18
N GLY A 58 -7.71 2.25 -12.61
CA GLY A 58 -6.68 3.02 -11.91
C GLY A 58 -6.39 2.47 -10.52
N THR A 59 -5.13 2.53 -10.06
CA THR A 59 -4.78 2.30 -8.65
C THR A 59 -4.55 3.62 -7.95
N GLU A 60 -5.41 3.97 -7.00
CA GLU A 60 -5.25 5.18 -6.18
C GLU A 60 -4.08 5.05 -5.21
N PHE A 61 -3.27 6.10 -5.10
CA PHE A 61 -2.14 6.11 -4.17
C PHE A 61 -1.84 7.53 -3.66
N MET A 62 -1.23 7.56 -2.48
CA MET A 62 -0.60 8.76 -1.92
C MET A 62 0.91 8.52 -1.84
N LEU A 63 1.69 9.46 -2.36
CA LEU A 63 3.15 9.39 -2.34
C LEU A 63 3.69 10.21 -1.18
N PHE A 64 4.46 9.56 -0.31
CA PHE A 64 5.17 10.22 0.78
C PHE A 64 6.68 10.01 0.66
N ARG A 65 7.47 10.92 1.23
CA ARG A 65 8.90 10.68 1.42
C ARG A 65 9.08 9.53 2.41
N ARG A 66 10.04 8.64 2.14
CA ARG A 66 10.21 7.37 2.89
C ARG A 66 10.37 7.55 4.40
N ASP A 67 10.99 8.63 4.85
CA ASP A 67 11.19 8.96 6.27
C ASP A 67 9.95 9.55 6.96
N ARG A 68 8.87 9.82 6.20
CA ARG A 68 7.60 10.37 6.69
C ARG A 68 6.47 9.37 6.74
N ILE A 69 6.71 8.11 6.37
CA ILE A 69 5.72 7.02 6.39
C ILE A 69 6.32 5.76 7.01
N ALA A 70 5.57 5.09 7.88
CA ALA A 70 6.00 3.87 8.54
C ALA A 70 4.82 2.98 8.92
N CYS A 71 5.06 1.66 8.95
CA CYS A 71 4.14 0.71 9.58
C CYS A 71 4.19 0.90 11.10
N THR A 72 3.04 1.19 11.72
CA THR A 72 2.89 1.45 13.15
C THR A 72 2.37 0.23 13.90
N ARG A 73 1.74 -0.72 13.20
CA ARG A 73 1.25 -1.99 13.76
C ARG A 73 1.26 -3.11 12.71
N GLY A 74 1.60 -4.33 13.12
CA GLY A 74 1.51 -5.53 12.28
C GLY A 74 2.59 -5.65 11.20
N ALA A 75 3.79 -5.09 11.44
CA ALA A 75 4.90 -5.13 10.48
C ALA A 75 5.36 -6.55 10.13
N ASP A 76 5.23 -7.50 11.06
CA ASP A 76 5.47 -8.94 10.90
C ASP A 76 4.52 -9.59 9.89
N ARG A 77 3.37 -8.97 9.61
CA ARG A 77 2.36 -9.45 8.65
C ARG A 77 2.53 -8.84 7.26
N LEU A 78 3.49 -7.92 7.08
CA LEU A 78 3.79 -7.33 5.79
C LEU A 78 4.72 -8.23 4.97
N GLN A 79 4.32 -8.52 3.75
CA GLN A 79 5.06 -9.33 2.80
C GLN A 79 5.49 -8.48 1.61
N ALA A 80 6.73 -8.67 1.18
CA ALA A 80 7.24 -8.02 -0.01
C ALA A 80 6.72 -8.71 -1.27
N MET A 81 6.04 -7.97 -2.13
CA MET A 81 5.63 -8.38 -3.46
C MET A 81 6.40 -7.58 -4.51
N ARG A 82 7.11 -8.30 -5.40
CA ARG A 82 7.63 -7.76 -6.65
C ARG A 82 6.85 -8.37 -7.82
N LEU A 83 6.64 -7.58 -8.87
CA LEU A 83 5.98 -8.08 -10.08
C LEU A 83 6.88 -9.05 -10.84
N THR A 84 8.14 -8.66 -11.00
CA THR A 84 9.22 -9.49 -11.55
C THR A 84 10.47 -9.35 -10.68
N ALA A 85 11.45 -10.22 -10.87
CA ALA A 85 12.74 -10.12 -10.18
C ALA A 85 13.48 -8.80 -10.48
N ALA A 86 13.25 -8.21 -11.65
CA ALA A 86 13.88 -6.96 -12.10
C ALA A 86 13.15 -5.69 -11.63
N SER A 87 11.89 -5.80 -11.18
CA SER A 87 11.09 -4.65 -10.72
C SER A 87 11.81 -3.90 -9.59
N LYS A 88 12.06 -2.60 -9.81
CA LYS A 88 12.65 -1.71 -8.80
C LYS A 88 11.68 -1.43 -7.66
N THR A 89 10.39 -1.34 -7.97
CA THR A 89 9.34 -1.12 -6.98
C THR A 89 9.03 -2.41 -6.22
N ARG A 90 9.10 -2.31 -4.88
CA ARG A 90 8.66 -3.36 -3.96
C ARG A 90 7.38 -2.90 -3.27
N ARG A 91 6.30 -3.67 -3.45
CA ARG A 91 5.03 -3.44 -2.79
C ARG A 91 5.02 -4.20 -1.47
N MET A 92 4.56 -3.59 -0.39
CA MET A 92 4.39 -4.27 0.89
C MET A 92 2.91 -4.53 1.10
N ILE A 93 2.54 -5.79 1.24
CA ILE A 93 1.14 -6.25 1.28
C ILE A 93 0.89 -6.92 2.63
N ALA A 94 -0.25 -6.63 3.25
CA ALA A 94 -0.70 -7.32 4.44
C ALA A 94 -1.13 -8.75 4.08
N GLY A 95 -0.34 -9.76 4.49
CA GLY A 95 -0.60 -11.16 4.16
C GLY A 95 -1.90 -11.72 4.77
N CYS A 96 -2.42 -11.06 5.81
CA CYS A 96 -3.66 -11.48 6.49
C CYS A 96 -4.93 -11.29 5.65
N CYS A 97 -4.97 -10.31 4.76
CA CYS A 97 -6.15 -10.00 3.96
C CYS A 97 -5.82 -9.43 2.57
N ALA A 98 -4.60 -9.67 2.08
CA ALA A 98 -4.09 -9.25 0.79
C ALA A 98 -4.43 -7.81 0.40
N THR A 99 -4.13 -6.88 1.32
CA THR A 99 -4.29 -5.42 1.14
C THR A 99 -2.93 -4.76 1.07
#